data_AF-A0A2V3VWS4-F1
#
_entry.id   AF-A0A2V3VWS4-F1
#
_cell.length_a   1.000
_cell.length_b   1.000
_cell.length_c   1.000
_cell.angle_alpha   90.00
_cell.angle_beta   90.00
_cell.angle_gamma   90.00
#
_symmetry.space_group_name_H-M   'P 1'
#
loop_
_entity.id
_entity.type
_entity.pdbx_description
1 polymer ?
#
loop_
_entity_poly.entity_id
_entity_poly.type
_entity_poly.pdbx_seq_one_letter_code
_entity_poly.pdbx_strand_id
1 'polypeptide(L)' 'MRHYTILRLLLAGFLLYFAWPYIPEASAPIEKLFWGAWLGFLLLVIGGNFATLLQISSPPVMEQSEEMKQRARNV' A
#
# COMPACT_ATOMS: atom_id res chain seq x y z
N MET A 1 7.78 10.40 -4.57
CA MET A 1 6.71 9.57 -3.95
C MET A 1 7.19 8.43 -3.03
N ARG A 2 8.47 8.03 -3.08
CA ARG A 2 9.01 6.90 -2.29
C ARG A 2 8.74 6.97 -0.78
N HIS A 3 8.83 8.16 -0.18
CA HIS A 3 8.51 8.37 1.24
C HIS A 3 7.04 8.07 1.56
N TYR A 4 6.11 8.38 0.66
CA TYR A 4 4.69 8.05 0.83
C TYR A 4 4.44 6.56 0.66
N THR A 5 5.16 5.87 -0.24
CA THR A 5 5.09 4.41 -0.36
C THR A 5 5.55 3.73 0.93
N ILE A 6 6.67 4.16 1.49
CA ILE A 6 7.17 3.65 2.77
C ILE A 6 6.16 3.94 3.89
N LEU A 7 5.59 5.15 3.93
CA LEU A 7 4.57 5.50 4.92
C LEU A 7 3.33 4.61 4.82
N ARG A 8 2.87 4.30 3.60
CA ARG A 8 1.75 3.38 3.37
C ARG A 8 2.06 1.96 3.83
N LEU A 9 3.28 1.47 3.60
CA LEU A 9 3.73 0.15 4.08
C LEU A 9 3.82 0.11 5.60
N LEU A 10 4.35 1.17 6.23
CA LEU A 10 4.38 1.29 7.69
C LEU A 10 2.97 1.32 8.27
N LEU A 11 2.05 2.08 7.66
CA LEU A 11 0.65 2.13 8.07
C LEU A 11 -0.03 0.76 7.92
N ALA A 12 0.20 0.04 6.82
CA ALA A 12 -0.32 -1.31 6.63
C ALA A 12 0.20 -2.28 7.71
N GLY A 13 1.50 -2.22 8.03
CA GLY A 13 2.10 -2.99 9.12
C GLY A 13 1.53 -2.62 10.49
N PHE A 14 1.30 -1.33 10.75
CA PHE A 14 0.68 -0.84 11.98
C PHE A 14 -0.76 -1.36 12.13
N LEU A 15 -1.57 -1.30 11.07
CA LEU A 15 -2.93 -1.84 11.09
C LEU A 15 -2.94 -3.35 11.29
N LEU A 16 -1.99 -4.08 10.68
CA LEU A 16 -1.81 -5.51 10.94
C LEU A 16 -1.45 -5.80 12.39
N TYR A 17 -0.51 -5.05 12.97
CA TYR A 17 -0.14 -5.21 14.37
C TYR A 17 -1.37 -5.04 15.30
N PHE A 18 -2.19 -4.02 15.04
CA PHE A 18 -3.40 -3.79 15.82
C PHE A 18 -4.46 -4.90 15.62
N ALA A 19 -4.61 -5.38 14.38
CA ALA A 19 -5.55 -6.43 14.04
C ALA A 19 -5.13 -7.83 14.53
N TRP A 20 -3.83 -8.08 14.66
CA TRP A 20 -3.24 -9.39 14.95
C TRP A 20 -3.88 -10.16 16.13
N PRO A 21 -4.12 -9.56 17.32
CA PRO A 21 -4.75 -10.28 18.42
C PRO A 21 -6.20 -10.70 18.14
N TYR A 22 -6.93 -10.00 17.27
CA TYR A 22 -8.34 -10.26 16.98
C TYR A 22 -8.58 -11.32 15.89
N ILE A 23 -7.60 -11.52 15.01
CA ILE A 23 -7.67 -12.56 13.96
C ILE A 23 -7.89 -13.97 14.54
N PRO A 24 -7.12 -14.44 15.55
CA PRO A 24 -7.31 -15.78 16.11
C PRO A 24 -8.58 -15.94 16.94
N GLU A 25 -9.20 -14.84 17.39
CA GLU A 25 -10.47 -14.87 18.14
C GLU A 25 -11.68 -15.18 17.24
N ALA A 26 -11.50 -15.17 15.91
CA ALA A 26 -12.55 -15.45 14.94
C ALA A 26 -13.12 -16.87 15.07
N SER A 27 -14.31 -16.97 15.65
CA SER A 27 -14.98 -18.25 15.92
C SER A 27 -16.10 -18.52 14.92
N ALA A 28 -16.85 -17.49 14.54
CA ALA A 28 -17.98 -17.62 13.61
C ALA A 28 -17.50 -17.72 12.14
N PRO A 29 -18.24 -18.43 11.27
CA PRO A 29 -17.91 -18.51 9.84
C PRO A 29 -17.77 -17.13 9.17
N ILE A 30 -18.62 -16.18 9.54
CA ILE A 30 -18.60 -14.82 9.00
C ILE A 30 -17.35 -14.03 9.42
N GLU A 31 -16.90 -14.19 10.66
CA GLU A 31 -15.68 -13.56 11.18
C GLU A 31 -14.44 -14.09 10.44
N LYS A 32 -14.39 -15.40 10.21
CA LYS A 32 -13.31 -16.04 9.44
C LYS A 32 -13.26 -15.53 8.01
N LEU A 33 -14.43 -15.38 7.36
CA LEU A 33 -14.52 -14.81 6.02
C LEU A 33 -14.05 -13.36 6.00
N PHE A 34 -14.48 -12.55 6.97
CA PHE A 34 -14.05 -11.16 7.10
C PHE A 34 -12.53 -11.05 7.23
N TRP A 35 -11.93 -11.78 8.18
CA TRP A 35 -10.47 -11.73 8.37
C TRP A 35 -9.69 -12.29 7.18
N GLY A 36 -10.21 -13.31 6.52
CA GLY A 36 -9.64 -13.82 5.26
C GLY A 36 -9.64 -12.75 4.15
N ALA A 37 -10.76 -12.06 3.94
CA ALA A 37 -10.87 -10.98 2.97
C ALA A 37 -9.98 -9.78 3.36
N TRP A 38 -9.92 -9.45 4.65
CA TRP A 38 -9.08 -8.39 5.19
C TRP A 38 -7.59 -8.67 4.95
N LEU A 39 -7.12 -9.90 5.20
CA LEU A 39 -5.75 -10.33 4.91
C LEU A 39 -5.45 -10.32 3.40
N GLY A 40 -6.41 -10.75 2.58
CA GLY A 40 -6.29 -10.65 1.12
C GLY A 40 -6.13 -9.20 0.64
N PHE A 41 -6.93 -8.29 1.18
CA PHE A 41 -6.80 -6.86 0.91
C PHE A 41 -5.46 -6.30 1.36
N LEU A 42 -4.99 -6.67 2.55
CA LEU A 42 -3.66 -6.27 3.05
C LEU A 42 -2.54 -6.71 2.10
N LEU A 43 -2.60 -7.92 1.56
CA LEU A 43 -1.64 -8.40 0.57
C LEU A 43 -1.65 -7.56 -0.71
N LEU A 44 -2.82 -7.15 -1.21
CA LEU A 44 -2.93 -6.25 -2.36
C LEU A 44 -2.29 -4.88 -2.06
N VAL A 45 -2.54 -4.32 -0.88
CA VAL A 45 -1.95 -3.05 -0.44
C VAL A 45 -0.43 -3.16 -0.39
N ILE A 46 0.09 -4.21 0.23
CA ILE A 46 1.54 -4.46 0.34
C ILE A 46 2.14 -4.64 -1.06
N GLY A 47 1.57 -5.54 -1.87
CA GLY A 47 2.06 -5.85 -3.22
C GLY A 47 2.05 -4.64 -4.15
N GLY A 48 0.98 -3.85 -4.17
CA GLY A 48 0.90 -2.65 -4.99
C GLY A 48 1.94 -1.59 -4.61
N ASN A 49 2.14 -1.35 -3.31
CA ASN A 49 3.16 -0.42 -2.84
C ASN A 49 4.59 -0.94 -3.10
N PHE A 50 4.84 -2.24 -2.96
CA PHE A 50 6.12 -2.85 -3.34
C PHE A 50 6.40 -2.76 -4.84
N ALA A 51 5.39 -2.98 -5.70
CA ALA A 51 5.53 -2.85 -7.14
C ALA A 51 5.92 -1.42 -7.55
N THR A 52 5.33 -0.41 -6.89
CA THR A 52 5.75 1.00 -7.05
C THR A 52 7.18 1.23 -6.54
N LEU A 53 7.56 0.63 -5.41
CA LEU A 53 8.91 0.77 -4.84
C LEU A 53 9.98 0.17 -5.77
N LEU A 54 9.69 -0.98 -6.36
CA LEU A 54 10.53 -1.70 -7.31
C LEU A 54 10.50 -1.09 -8.72
N GLN A 55 9.76 0.02 -8.93
CA GLN A 55 9.56 0.67 -10.23
C GLN A 55 9.05 -0.27 -11.32
N ILE A 56 8.33 -1.33 -10.95
CA ILE A 56 7.67 -2.24 -11.91
C ILE A 56 6.54 -1.50 -12.64
N SER A 57 5.99 -0.45 -12.03
CA SER A 57 4.99 0.45 -12.60
C SER A 57 5.60 1.80 -12.98
N SER A 58 5.22 2.36 -14.13
CA SER A 58 5.60 3.70 -14.60
C SER A 58 5.41 4.77 -13.51
N PRO A 59 6.26 5.82 -13.46
CA PRO A 59 6.16 6.86 -12.45
C PRO A 59 4.76 7.50 -12.48
N PRO A 60 4.14 7.74 -11.32
CA PRO A 60 2.80 8.28 -11.23
C PRO A 60 2.72 9.64 -11.95
N VAL A 61 1.57 9.93 -12.56
CA VAL A 61 1.30 11.14 -13.39
C VAL A 61 1.73 12.45 -12.71
N MET A 62 1.69 12.50 -11.38
CA MET A 62 2.10 13.66 -10.59
C MET A 62 3.63 13.90 -10.59
N GLU A 63 4.46 12.85 -10.66
CA GLU A 63 5.91 12.97 -10.85
C GLU A 63 6.23 13.37 -12.30
N GLN A 64 5.47 12.87 -13.28
CA GLN A 64 5.62 13.25 -14.68
C GLN A 64 5.32 14.73 -14.92
N SER A 65 4.32 15.30 -14.24
CA SER A 65 3.96 16.72 -14.41
C SER A 65 5.00 17.67 -13.79
N GLU A 66 5.62 17.29 -12.67
CA GLU A 66 6.70 18.08 -12.06
C GLU A 66 7.99 18.02 -12.89
N GLU A 67 8.36 16.86 -13.44
CA GLU A 67 9.49 16.75 -14.37
C GLU A 67 9.27 17.57 -15.66
N MET A 68 8.05 17.57 -16.18
CA MET A 68 7.69 18.34 -17.37
C MET A 68 7.71 19.85 -17.10
N LYS A 69 7.23 20.30 -15.94
CA LYS A 69 7.37 21.70 -15.47
C LYS A 69 8.83 22.09 -15.25
N GLN A 70 9.66 21.18 -14.74
CA GLN A 70 11.08 21.43 -14.53
C GLN A 70 11.83 21.57 -15.86
N ARG A 71 11.50 20.72 -16.85
CA ARG A 71 12.03 20.85 -18.22
C ARG A 71 11.58 22.15 -18.90
N ALA A 72 10.32 22.52 -18.77
CA ALA A 72 9.81 23.78 -19.33
C ALA A 72 10.42 25.04 -18.70
N ARG A 73 11.01 24.94 -17.51
CA ARG A 73 11.71 26.05 -16.82
C ARG A 73 13.18 26.19 -17.21
N ASN A 74 13.77 25.15 -17.79
CA ASN A 74 15.19 25.10 -18.17
C ASN A 74 15.41 25.31 -19.68
N VAL A 75 14.34 25.66 -20.42
CA VAL A 75 14.33 26.06 -21.83
C VAL A 75 13.96 27.53 -21.88
#